data_AF-A0A2N1Q787-F1
#
_entry.id   AF-A0A2N1Q787-F1
#
_cell.length_a   1.000
_cell.length_b   1.000
_cell.length_c   1.000
_cell.angle_alpha   90.00
_cell.angle_beta   90.00
_cell.angle_gamma   90.00
#
_symmetry.space_group_name_H-M   'P 1'
#
loop_
_entity.id
_entity.type
_entity.pdbx_description
1 polymer ?
#
loop_
_entity_poly.entity_id
_entity_poly.type
_entity_poly.pdbx_seq_one_letter_code
_entity_poly.pdbx_strand_id
1 'polypeptide(L)'
;MEKITVLCERMGVREEECLPYGFDKAKIDLKVLKRLKNEPNGKLILVTAINPTPAGEGKTTVSIGLAQGLKYIGKHPMLALREPSLGPVFGLKGGATGGGLSSITPSDDINLHFTGDLHAITSANNLLSALIDNHIYQGNELDIQTVTWKRCMDMNDRALRTIVTPTREDGFIITAASEIMAILALASDLDDLKNRINKILIGYNKDEKPIFVSDLGGADAMTLLLKNAMNPNMVQTLDGVPTLVHAGPFANIAHGCNSIVATKLAMKLGDYTITEAGFGADLGMEKFLDLKMPHLDKQVDTVVLVA
;
A
#
# COMPACT_ATOMS: atom_id res chain seq x y z
N MET A 1 -17.92 8.50 16.93
CA MET A 1 -17.16 7.41 16.30
C MET A 1 -17.26 6.17 17.14
N GLU A 2 -17.41 5.02 16.50
CA GLU A 2 -17.46 3.71 17.16
C GLU A 2 -16.04 3.29 17.59
N LYS A 3 -15.88 2.57 18.70
CA LYS A 3 -14.59 1.96 19.06
C LYS A 3 -14.21 0.94 17.99
N ILE A 4 -12.94 0.90 17.60
CA ILE A 4 -12.50 0.04 16.50
C ILE A 4 -12.78 -1.44 16.73
N THR A 5 -12.69 -1.91 17.97
CA THR A 5 -12.98 -3.31 18.33
C THR A 5 -14.44 -3.66 18.09
N VAL A 6 -15.37 -2.74 18.41
CA VAL A 6 -16.81 -2.91 18.16
C VAL A 6 -17.11 -2.90 16.67
N LEU A 7 -16.44 -2.02 15.90
CA LEU A 7 -16.54 -2.01 14.44
C LEU A 7 -16.06 -3.35 13.85
N CYS A 8 -14.92 -3.86 14.31
CA CYS A 8 -14.36 -5.12 13.84
C CYS A 8 -15.29 -6.31 14.14
N GLU A 9 -15.81 -6.38 15.37
CA GLU A 9 -16.77 -7.41 15.78
C GLU A 9 -18.04 -7.38 14.90
N ARG A 10 -18.60 -6.19 14.68
CA ARG A 10 -19.76 -5.98 13.79
C ARG A 10 -19.50 -6.43 12.35
N MET A 11 -18.26 -6.33 11.89
CA MET A 11 -17.84 -6.79 10.56
C MET A 11 -17.47 -8.29 10.53
N GLY A 12 -17.60 -9.02 11.63
CA GLY A 12 -17.28 -10.45 11.70
C GLY A 12 -15.79 -10.75 11.78
N VAL A 13 -14.97 -9.77 12.18
CA VAL A 13 -13.56 -9.96 12.54
C VAL A 13 -13.50 -10.39 14.01
N ARG A 14 -12.81 -11.49 14.29
CA ARG A 14 -12.69 -12.02 15.66
C ARG A 14 -11.69 -11.20 16.48
N GLU A 15 -11.81 -11.28 17.80
CA GLU A 15 -10.95 -10.53 18.73
C GLU A 15 -9.46 -10.83 18.49
N GLU A 16 -9.11 -12.10 18.29
CA GLU A 16 -7.72 -12.53 18.02
C GLU A 16 -7.19 -12.15 16.62
N GLU A 17 -8.07 -11.69 15.73
CA GLU A 17 -7.76 -11.24 14.37
C GLU A 17 -7.67 -9.71 14.28
N CYS A 18 -8.16 -9.01 15.31
CA CYS A 18 -8.10 -7.56 15.44
C CYS A 18 -6.93 -7.18 16.34
N LEU A 19 -5.98 -6.40 15.81
CA LEU A 19 -4.81 -5.91 16.54
C LEU A 19 -4.96 -4.39 16.73
N PRO A 20 -5.54 -3.92 17.86
CA PRO A 20 -5.84 -2.50 18.04
C PRO A 20 -4.57 -1.64 18.13
N TYR A 21 -4.63 -0.47 17.48
CA TYR A 21 -3.64 0.60 17.56
C TYR A 21 -4.32 1.81 18.20
N GLY A 22 -4.47 1.76 19.52
CA GLY A 22 -5.36 2.69 20.24
C GLY A 22 -6.83 2.26 20.13
N PHE A 23 -7.75 3.23 20.17
CA PHE A 23 -9.19 2.96 20.26
C PHE A 23 -9.95 3.08 18.93
N ASP A 24 -9.31 3.64 17.90
CA ASP A 24 -9.96 4.12 16.67
C ASP A 24 -9.44 3.47 15.38
N LYS A 25 -8.38 2.66 15.46
CA LYS A 25 -7.77 1.95 14.34
C LYS A 25 -7.15 0.63 14.78
N ALA A 26 -7.07 -0.33 13.87
CA ALA A 26 -6.55 -1.66 14.14
C ALA A 26 -5.91 -2.26 12.90
N LYS A 27 -4.90 -3.11 13.08
CA LYS A 27 -4.44 -4.02 12.03
C LYS A 27 -5.30 -5.27 12.02
N ILE A 28 -5.63 -5.78 10.84
CA ILE A 28 -6.40 -7.02 10.68
C ILE A 28 -5.47 -8.14 10.23
N ASP A 29 -5.33 -9.18 11.06
CA ASP A 29 -4.48 -10.34 10.76
C ASP A 29 -4.99 -11.07 9.50
N LEU A 30 -4.08 -11.41 8.58
CA LEU A 30 -4.40 -12.13 7.36
C LEU A 30 -5.05 -13.52 7.58
N LYS A 31 -5.05 -14.07 8.80
CA LYS A 31 -5.84 -15.25 9.17
C LYS A 31 -7.33 -15.11 8.82
N VAL A 32 -7.89 -13.89 8.83
CA VAL A 32 -9.27 -13.64 8.40
C VAL A 32 -9.50 -14.12 6.97
N LEU A 33 -8.56 -13.86 6.05
CA LEU A 33 -8.66 -14.32 4.66
C LEU A 33 -8.62 -15.85 4.54
N LYS A 34 -7.83 -16.52 5.39
CA LYS A 34 -7.79 -17.99 5.43
C LYS A 34 -9.12 -18.56 5.94
N ARG A 35 -9.68 -17.97 6.98
CA ARG A 35 -10.97 -18.37 7.57
C ARG A 35 -12.13 -18.16 6.60
N LEU A 36 -12.15 -17.02 5.90
CA LEU A 36 -13.22 -16.63 4.97
C LEU A 36 -12.96 -17.09 3.52
N LYS A 37 -11.99 -17.99 3.29
CA LYS A 37 -11.59 -18.40 1.93
C LYS A 37 -12.75 -18.88 1.07
N ASN A 38 -13.65 -19.67 1.67
CA ASN A 38 -14.79 -20.30 1.00
C ASN A 38 -16.06 -19.43 0.98
N GLU A 39 -16.06 -18.30 1.68
CA GLU A 39 -17.20 -17.37 1.65
C GLU A 39 -17.25 -16.64 0.30
N PRO A 40 -18.44 -16.33 -0.23
CA PRO A 40 -18.55 -15.59 -1.47
C PRO A 40 -17.94 -14.18 -1.34
N ASN A 41 -17.33 -13.69 -2.42
CA ASN A 41 -16.88 -12.29 -2.47
C ASN A 41 -18.07 -11.38 -2.76
N GLY A 42 -18.15 -10.24 -2.06
CA GLY A 42 -19.03 -9.13 -2.39
C GLY A 42 -18.73 -8.52 -3.78
N LYS A 43 -19.51 -7.51 -4.16
CA LYS A 43 -19.37 -6.75 -5.40
C LYS A 43 -18.12 -5.86 -5.35
N LEU A 44 -17.37 -5.79 -6.44
CA LEU A 44 -16.18 -4.95 -6.55
C LEU A 44 -16.47 -3.73 -7.43
N ILE A 45 -16.38 -2.54 -6.83
CA ILE A 45 -16.58 -1.26 -7.50
C ILE A 45 -15.23 -0.54 -7.57
N LEU A 46 -14.79 -0.22 -8.79
CA LEU A 46 -13.58 0.57 -9.03
C LEU A 46 -13.95 2.03 -9.28
N VAL A 47 -13.44 2.93 -8.46
CA VAL A 47 -13.55 4.37 -8.67
C VAL A 47 -12.28 4.88 -9.37
N THR A 48 -12.47 5.57 -10.48
CA THR A 48 -11.43 6.24 -11.27
C THR A 48 -11.86 7.66 -11.59
N ALA A 49 -11.05 8.42 -12.32
CA ALA A 49 -11.38 9.79 -12.72
C ALA A 49 -10.95 10.07 -14.17
N ILE A 50 -11.41 11.21 -14.69
CA ILE A 50 -10.78 11.87 -15.84
C ILE A 50 -9.31 12.22 -15.53
N ASN A 51 -8.58 12.66 -16.54
CA ASN A 51 -7.21 13.15 -16.36
C ASN A 51 -7.18 14.29 -15.33
N PRO A 52 -6.33 14.21 -14.28
CA PRO A 52 -6.32 15.20 -13.22
C PRO A 52 -6.00 16.62 -13.71
N THR A 53 -6.73 17.58 -13.17
CA THR A 53 -6.58 19.01 -13.42
C THR A 53 -6.22 19.75 -12.13
N PRO A 54 -5.68 20.98 -12.20
CA PRO A 54 -5.43 21.79 -11.00
C PRO A 54 -6.67 22.10 -10.16
N ALA A 55 -7.88 21.95 -10.71
CA ALA A 55 -9.13 22.18 -9.98
C ALA A 55 -9.43 21.08 -8.94
N GLY A 56 -8.93 19.87 -9.17
CA GLY A 56 -9.13 18.72 -8.29
C GLY A 56 -10.49 18.06 -8.49
N GLU A 57 -10.50 16.77 -8.85
CA GLU A 57 -11.71 16.04 -9.22
C GLU A 57 -12.41 15.41 -7.99
N GLY A 58 -11.75 15.36 -6.83
CA GLY A 58 -12.36 14.83 -5.60
C GLY A 58 -12.63 13.32 -5.61
N LYS A 59 -11.88 12.54 -6.40
CA LYS A 59 -12.07 11.08 -6.53
C LYS A 59 -12.22 10.34 -5.20
N THR A 60 -11.32 10.56 -4.25
CA THR A 60 -11.36 9.88 -2.94
C THR A 60 -12.59 10.30 -2.12
N THR A 61 -12.99 11.57 -2.21
CA THR A 61 -14.24 12.06 -1.61
C THR A 61 -15.45 11.35 -2.20
N VAL A 62 -15.47 11.12 -3.53
CA VAL A 62 -16.54 10.35 -4.19
C VAL A 62 -16.52 8.88 -3.78
N SER A 63 -15.34 8.23 -3.69
CA SER A 63 -15.20 6.86 -3.17
C SER A 63 -15.86 6.73 -1.79
N ILE A 64 -15.52 7.66 -0.88
CA ILE A 64 -16.07 7.68 0.48
C ILE A 64 -17.58 7.95 0.45
N GLY A 65 -18.02 9.00 -0.26
CA GLY A 65 -19.43 9.36 -0.36
C GLY A 65 -20.30 8.26 -0.97
N LEU A 66 -19.77 7.51 -1.95
CA LEU A 66 -20.44 6.35 -2.53
C LEU A 66 -20.67 5.25 -1.48
N ALA A 67 -19.65 4.96 -0.66
CA ALA A 67 -19.78 4.00 0.41
C ALA A 67 -20.78 4.47 1.49
N GLN A 68 -20.75 5.74 1.85
CA GLN A 68 -21.74 6.33 2.77
C GLN A 68 -23.17 6.23 2.21
N GLY A 69 -23.36 6.52 0.92
CA GLY A 69 -24.65 6.38 0.23
C GLY A 69 -25.14 4.93 0.20
N LEU A 70 -24.26 3.97 -0.09
CA LEU A 70 -24.60 2.53 -0.04
C LEU A 70 -25.03 2.10 1.36
N LYS A 71 -24.33 2.57 2.40
CA LYS A 71 -24.73 2.33 3.79
C LYS A 71 -26.10 2.95 4.10
N TYR A 72 -26.35 4.17 3.65
CA TYR A 72 -27.61 4.88 3.85
C TYR A 72 -28.82 4.13 3.26
N ILE A 73 -28.66 3.48 2.11
CA ILE A 73 -29.71 2.65 1.50
C ILE A 73 -29.75 1.20 2.03
N GLY A 74 -29.08 0.93 3.16
CA GLY A 74 -29.13 -0.35 3.86
C GLY A 74 -28.23 -1.45 3.28
N LYS A 75 -27.19 -1.10 2.51
CA LYS A 75 -26.15 -2.07 2.10
C LYS A 75 -25.00 -2.10 3.12
N HIS A 76 -24.14 -3.11 3.01
CA HIS A 76 -22.95 -3.28 3.86
C HIS A 76 -21.65 -3.02 3.07
N PRO A 77 -21.29 -1.74 2.82
CA PRO A 77 -20.11 -1.41 2.05
C PRO A 77 -18.81 -1.46 2.87
N MET A 78 -17.71 -1.72 2.17
CA MET A 78 -16.34 -1.65 2.64
C MET A 78 -15.52 -0.76 1.72
N LEU A 79 -14.70 0.12 2.29
CA LEU A 79 -13.72 0.91 1.53
C LEU A 79 -12.35 0.24 1.56
N ALA A 80 -11.60 0.34 0.46
CA ALA A 80 -10.21 -0.09 0.36
C ALA A 80 -9.37 1.00 -0.32
N LEU A 81 -8.67 1.79 0.50
CA LEU A 81 -7.95 3.01 0.12
C LEU A 81 -6.44 2.89 0.36
N ARG A 82 -5.67 3.83 -0.21
CA ARG A 82 -4.22 3.91 -0.05
C ARG A 82 -3.84 4.75 1.17
N GLU A 83 -2.74 4.37 1.81
CA GLU A 83 -2.09 5.21 2.80
C GLU A 83 -1.35 6.37 2.11
N PRO A 84 -1.56 7.63 2.54
CA PRO A 84 -0.79 8.76 2.03
C PRO A 84 0.66 8.74 2.53
N SER A 85 1.59 9.21 1.71
CA SER A 85 2.95 9.52 2.14
C SER A 85 2.98 10.67 3.14
N LEU A 86 3.84 10.56 4.15
CA LEU A 86 4.11 11.56 5.18
C LEU A 86 4.72 12.84 4.60
N GLY A 87 5.74 12.71 3.74
CA GLY A 87 6.49 13.85 3.21
C GLY A 87 5.62 14.95 2.58
N PRO A 88 4.67 14.62 1.67
CA PRO A 88 3.75 15.58 1.06
C PRO A 88 2.84 16.34 2.03
N VAL A 89 2.53 15.78 3.21
CA VAL A 89 1.65 16.41 4.21
C VAL A 89 2.26 17.69 4.78
N PHE A 90 3.60 17.73 4.91
CA PHE A 90 4.33 18.93 5.31
C PHE A 90 4.60 19.92 4.17
N GLY A 91 4.05 19.65 2.98
CA GLY A 91 4.13 20.52 1.81
C GLY A 91 2.80 21.24 1.52
N LEU A 92 2.38 21.19 0.26
CA LEU A 92 1.16 21.86 -0.24
C LEU A 92 -0.02 20.91 -0.44
N LYS A 93 0.17 19.59 -0.31
CA LYS A 93 -0.82 18.60 -0.74
C LYS A 93 -1.77 18.29 0.42
N GLY A 94 -3.06 18.58 0.23
CA GLY A 94 -4.13 18.19 1.17
C GLY A 94 -4.24 16.68 1.34
N GLY A 95 -4.78 16.25 2.49
CA GLY A 95 -4.81 14.85 2.92
C GLY A 95 -5.54 13.91 1.96
N ALA A 96 -5.07 12.67 1.85
CA ALA A 96 -5.70 11.63 1.03
C ALA A 96 -6.89 10.94 1.74
N THR A 97 -7.49 11.63 2.70
CA THR A 97 -8.50 11.09 3.62
C THR A 97 -9.93 11.52 3.25
N GLY A 98 -10.14 11.99 2.02
CA GLY A 98 -11.41 12.57 1.57
C GLY A 98 -11.55 14.05 1.88
N GLY A 99 -12.78 14.55 1.93
CA GLY A 99 -13.05 15.96 2.19
C GLY A 99 -14.49 16.22 2.66
N GLY A 100 -14.64 17.25 3.50
CA GLY A 100 -15.95 17.60 4.09
C GLY A 100 -16.53 16.45 4.90
N LEU A 101 -17.84 16.18 4.72
CA LEU A 101 -18.55 15.10 5.41
C LEU A 101 -18.22 13.69 4.88
N SER A 102 -17.53 13.61 3.74
CA SER A 102 -17.06 12.36 3.13
C SER A 102 -15.57 12.20 3.35
N SER A 103 -15.22 11.95 4.62
CA SER A 103 -13.85 11.79 5.09
C SER A 103 -13.69 10.52 5.94
N ILE A 104 -12.48 9.96 5.95
CA ILE A 104 -12.06 8.90 6.88
C ILE A 104 -11.34 9.48 8.08
N THR A 105 -11.39 8.76 9.20
CA THR A 105 -10.93 9.23 10.51
C THR A 105 -10.28 8.08 11.30
N PRO A 106 -9.23 8.32 12.11
CA PRO A 106 -8.60 9.63 12.41
C PRO A 106 -7.70 10.13 11.27
N SER A 107 -8.02 11.30 10.69
CA SER A 107 -7.29 11.84 9.54
C SER A 107 -5.84 12.18 9.86
N ASP A 108 -5.59 12.71 11.05
CA ASP A 108 -4.26 13.18 11.43
C ASP A 108 -3.29 12.01 11.56
N ASP A 109 -3.72 10.91 12.18
CA ASP A 109 -2.92 9.70 12.28
C ASP A 109 -2.66 9.10 10.90
N ILE A 110 -3.69 9.02 10.03
CA ILE A 110 -3.57 8.47 8.67
C ILE A 110 -2.58 9.29 7.83
N ASN A 111 -2.56 10.61 8.00
CA ASN A 111 -1.64 11.51 7.30
C ASN A 111 -0.22 11.56 7.92
N LEU A 112 -0.03 11.02 9.13
CA LEU A 112 1.25 11.03 9.84
C LEU A 112 1.89 9.64 9.87
N HIS A 113 2.03 9.05 11.06
CA HIS A 113 2.72 7.77 11.24
C HIS A 113 1.81 6.57 11.09
N PHE A 114 0.50 6.79 11.15
CA PHE A 114 -0.55 5.79 11.13
C PHE A 114 -0.24 4.56 11.98
N THR A 115 0.02 3.41 11.35
CA THR A 115 0.40 2.15 12.01
C THR A 115 1.87 1.78 11.80
N GLY A 116 2.65 2.65 11.18
CA GLY A 116 4.09 2.49 10.94
C GLY A 116 4.45 1.72 9.67
N ASP A 117 3.52 1.55 8.73
CA ASP A 117 3.72 0.71 7.53
C ASP A 117 4.80 1.31 6.63
N LEU A 118 4.75 2.63 6.40
CA LEU A 118 5.79 3.35 5.66
C LEU A 118 7.16 3.30 6.36
N HIS A 119 7.20 3.27 7.69
CA HIS A 119 8.47 3.11 8.44
C HIS A 119 9.05 1.72 8.24
N ALA A 120 8.22 0.68 8.25
CA ALA A 120 8.64 -0.70 7.98
C ALA A 120 9.18 -0.86 6.55
N ILE A 121 8.49 -0.29 5.56
CA ILE A 121 8.93 -0.27 4.15
C ILE A 121 10.26 0.47 4.01
N THR A 122 10.39 1.64 4.64
CA THR A 122 11.64 2.41 4.66
C THR A 122 12.79 1.60 5.23
N SER A 123 12.55 0.92 6.35
CA SER A 123 13.54 0.08 7.03
C SER A 123 13.97 -1.11 6.16
N ALA A 124 13.01 -1.81 5.53
CA ALA A 124 13.32 -2.94 4.64
C ALA A 124 14.12 -2.50 3.39
N ASN A 125 13.73 -1.39 2.76
CA ASN A 125 14.44 -0.84 1.60
C ASN A 125 15.89 -0.45 1.94
N ASN A 126 16.08 0.20 3.09
CA ASN A 126 17.39 0.67 3.51
C ASN A 126 18.26 -0.45 4.09
N LEU A 127 17.66 -1.51 4.66
CA LEU A 127 18.37 -2.75 4.96
C LEU A 127 19.02 -3.34 3.70
N LEU A 128 18.26 -3.44 2.58
CA LEU A 128 18.84 -3.93 1.32
C LEU A 128 19.99 -3.04 0.84
N SER A 129 19.83 -1.71 0.92
CA SER A 129 20.90 -0.78 0.57
C SER A 129 22.16 -0.99 1.43
N ALA A 130 22.00 -1.21 2.73
CA ALA A 130 23.10 -1.48 3.64
C ALA A 130 23.77 -2.85 3.37
N LEU A 131 22.99 -3.88 3.05
CA LEU A 131 23.52 -5.20 2.68
C LEU A 131 24.34 -5.16 1.39
N ILE A 132 23.87 -4.42 0.37
CA ILE A 132 24.60 -4.24 -0.89
C ILE A 132 25.96 -3.60 -0.63
N ASP A 133 26.01 -2.46 0.05
CA ASP A 133 27.26 -1.75 0.29
C ASP A 133 28.20 -2.55 1.23
N ASN A 134 27.64 -3.26 2.22
CA ASN A 134 28.43 -4.14 3.08
C ASN A 134 29.03 -5.32 2.32
N HIS A 135 28.29 -5.94 1.40
CA HIS A 135 28.81 -7.03 0.56
C HIS A 135 29.96 -6.57 -0.32
N ILE A 136 29.83 -5.39 -0.94
CA ILE A 136 30.90 -4.77 -1.72
C ILE A 136 32.14 -4.53 -0.83
N TYR A 137 31.93 -4.02 0.39
CA TYR A 137 33.01 -3.73 1.33
C TYR A 137 33.74 -4.99 1.82
N GLN A 138 33.04 -6.09 2.07
CA GLN A 138 33.60 -7.32 2.67
C GLN A 138 34.32 -8.24 1.67
N GLY A 139 34.43 -7.84 0.40
CA GLY A 139 35.15 -8.61 -0.62
C GLY A 139 34.44 -8.70 -1.96
N ASN A 140 33.18 -8.25 -2.04
CA ASN A 140 32.39 -8.20 -3.28
C ASN A 140 32.39 -9.52 -4.06
N GLU A 141 32.13 -10.65 -3.39
CA GLU A 141 32.18 -11.99 -4.02
C GLU A 141 31.21 -12.16 -5.21
N LEU A 142 30.22 -11.27 -5.34
CA LEU A 142 29.25 -11.24 -6.44
C LEU A 142 29.71 -10.36 -7.61
N ASP A 143 30.92 -9.78 -7.53
CA ASP A 143 31.49 -8.86 -8.52
C ASP A 143 30.54 -7.70 -8.89
N ILE A 144 29.78 -7.16 -7.93
CA ILE A 144 28.81 -6.07 -8.16
C ILE A 144 29.57 -4.86 -8.72
N GLN A 145 29.19 -4.39 -9.91
CA GLN A 145 29.79 -3.22 -10.57
C GLN A 145 28.82 -2.05 -10.63
N THR A 146 27.57 -2.32 -11.01
CA THR A 146 26.52 -1.29 -11.11
C THR A 146 25.44 -1.61 -10.11
N VAL A 147 25.01 -0.62 -9.33
CA VAL A 147 23.88 -0.75 -8.41
C VAL A 147 22.74 0.13 -8.88
N THR A 148 21.59 -0.49 -9.18
CA THR A 148 20.36 0.20 -9.59
C THR A 148 19.48 0.56 -8.40
N TRP A 149 19.64 -0.17 -7.28
CA TRP A 149 18.88 0.06 -6.06
C TRP A 149 19.22 1.40 -5.38
N LYS A 150 18.18 2.12 -4.96
CA LYS A 150 18.27 3.41 -4.28
C LYS A 150 17.80 3.31 -2.83
N ARG A 151 18.36 4.16 -1.98
CA ARG A 151 17.88 4.38 -0.61
C ARG A 151 16.51 5.07 -0.64
N CYS A 152 15.78 5.04 0.46
CA CYS A 152 14.51 5.76 0.55
C CYS A 152 14.28 6.42 1.91
N MET A 153 13.45 7.47 1.88
CA MET A 153 12.96 8.17 3.07
C MET A 153 11.64 8.83 2.73
N ASP A 154 10.67 8.78 3.62
CA ASP A 154 9.35 9.37 3.37
C ASP A 154 9.30 10.87 3.67
N MET A 155 10.17 11.62 2.99
CA MET A 155 10.31 13.06 3.14
C MET A 155 10.49 13.73 1.78
N ASN A 156 9.96 14.94 1.64
CA ASN A 156 10.14 15.75 0.43
C ASN A 156 11.52 16.45 0.44
N ASP A 157 12.59 15.67 0.40
CA ASP A 157 13.97 16.17 0.43
C ASP A 157 14.63 16.10 -0.96
N ARG A 158 14.76 17.27 -1.60
CA ARG A 158 15.40 17.37 -2.92
C ARG A 158 16.92 17.22 -2.88
N ALA A 159 17.56 17.47 -1.72
CA ALA A 159 19.01 17.48 -1.60
C ALA A 159 19.60 16.07 -1.71
N LEU A 160 18.79 15.04 -1.47
CA LEU A 160 19.20 13.64 -1.48
C LEU A 160 18.98 12.92 -2.82
N ARG A 161 18.52 13.63 -3.88
CA ARG A 161 18.31 13.02 -5.21
C ARG A 161 19.59 12.43 -5.80
N THR A 162 20.72 13.10 -5.56
CA THR A 162 22.05 12.65 -5.95
C THR A 162 22.98 12.88 -4.78
N ILE A 163 23.63 11.82 -4.32
CA ILE A 163 24.62 11.86 -3.24
C ILE A 163 25.85 11.04 -3.65
N VAL A 164 26.96 11.29 -2.97
CA VAL A 164 28.15 10.44 -3.07
C VAL A 164 28.36 9.78 -1.71
N THR A 165 28.30 8.46 -1.68
CA THR A 165 28.67 7.65 -0.51
C THR A 165 30.14 7.23 -0.62
N PRO A 166 30.78 6.73 0.45
CA PRO A 166 32.15 6.23 0.36
C PRO A 166 32.35 5.12 -0.68
N THR A 167 31.29 4.37 -1.01
CA THR A 167 31.34 3.23 -1.94
C THR A 167 30.95 3.60 -3.36
N ARG A 168 29.99 4.52 -3.56
CA ARG A 168 29.41 4.84 -4.87
C ARG A 168 28.59 6.13 -4.90
N GLU A 169 28.34 6.65 -6.11
CA GLU A 169 27.22 7.58 -6.33
C GLU A 169 25.88 6.87 -6.06
N ASP A 170 24.99 7.57 -5.36
CA ASP A 170 23.69 7.04 -4.98
C ASP A 170 22.61 8.14 -4.93
N GLY A 171 21.41 7.81 -4.47
CA GLY A 171 20.34 8.77 -4.26
C GLY A 171 19.21 8.18 -3.40
N PHE A 172 18.34 9.07 -2.96
CA PHE A 172 17.13 8.73 -2.23
C PHE A 172 15.89 8.92 -3.10
N ILE A 173 14.96 7.99 -2.96
CA ILE A 173 13.58 8.10 -3.43
C ILE A 173 12.64 8.27 -2.24
N ILE A 174 11.45 8.83 -2.48
CA ILE A 174 10.41 8.80 -1.45
C ILE A 174 9.94 7.36 -1.22
N THR A 175 9.62 6.97 0.01
CA THR A 175 9.32 5.57 0.37
C THR A 175 8.20 4.95 -0.48
N ALA A 176 7.17 5.72 -0.84
CA ALA A 176 6.09 5.25 -1.72
C ALA A 176 6.53 4.90 -3.16
N ALA A 177 7.72 5.33 -3.57
CA ALA A 177 8.33 5.00 -4.86
C ALA A 177 9.21 3.73 -4.81
N SER A 178 9.45 3.15 -3.62
CA SER A 178 10.22 1.92 -3.47
C SER A 178 9.53 0.72 -4.13
N GLU A 179 10.32 -0.17 -4.74
CA GLU A 179 9.80 -1.46 -5.22
C GLU A 179 9.25 -2.31 -4.06
N ILE A 180 9.77 -2.15 -2.83
CA ILE A 180 9.21 -2.80 -1.64
C ILE A 180 7.75 -2.40 -1.41
N MET A 181 7.38 -1.14 -1.66
CA MET A 181 5.98 -0.68 -1.57
C MET A 181 5.11 -1.37 -2.63
N ALA A 182 5.60 -1.46 -3.87
CA ALA A 182 4.87 -2.13 -4.95
C ALA A 182 4.71 -3.64 -4.68
N ILE A 183 5.76 -4.29 -4.17
CA ILE A 183 5.76 -5.70 -3.79
C ILE A 183 4.79 -5.96 -2.63
N LEU A 184 4.81 -5.15 -1.57
CA LEU A 184 3.87 -5.28 -0.45
C LEU A 184 2.42 -5.09 -0.90
N ALA A 185 2.16 -4.15 -1.80
CA ALA A 185 0.83 -3.94 -2.36
C ALA A 185 0.36 -5.13 -3.24
N LEU A 186 1.29 -5.86 -3.87
CA LEU A 186 0.98 -6.98 -4.77
C LEU A 186 1.11 -8.37 -4.13
N ALA A 187 1.63 -8.49 -2.91
CA ALA A 187 1.79 -9.78 -2.24
C ALA A 187 0.44 -10.31 -1.71
N SER A 188 0.24 -11.63 -1.78
CA SER A 188 -0.95 -12.29 -1.20
C SER A 188 -0.79 -12.70 0.27
N ASP A 189 0.45 -12.95 0.68
CA ASP A 189 0.85 -13.43 2.00
C ASP A 189 2.37 -13.22 2.19
N LEU A 190 2.92 -13.64 3.34
CA LEU A 190 4.34 -13.47 3.66
C LEU A 190 5.27 -14.34 2.80
N ASP A 191 4.81 -15.50 2.32
CA ASP A 191 5.64 -16.37 1.47
C ASP A 191 5.73 -15.78 0.06
N ASP A 192 4.63 -15.29 -0.50
CA ASP A 192 4.62 -14.52 -1.76
C ASP A 192 5.43 -13.23 -1.63
N LEU A 193 5.32 -12.52 -0.50
CA LEU A 193 6.13 -11.33 -0.21
C LEU A 193 7.62 -11.65 -0.28
N LYS A 194 8.07 -12.69 0.43
CA LYS A 194 9.47 -13.13 0.41
C LYS A 194 9.92 -13.54 -1.00
N ASN A 195 9.09 -14.29 -1.72
CA ASN A 195 9.39 -14.74 -3.07
C ASN A 195 9.55 -13.58 -4.06
N ARG A 196 8.75 -12.52 -3.92
CA ARG A 196 8.88 -11.29 -4.71
C ARG A 196 10.12 -10.51 -4.32
N ILE A 197 10.41 -10.37 -3.03
CA ILE A 197 11.64 -9.71 -2.54
C ILE A 197 12.89 -10.38 -3.11
N ASN A 198 12.94 -11.72 -3.15
CA ASN A 198 14.06 -12.46 -3.74
C ASN A 198 14.31 -12.13 -5.22
N LYS A 199 13.29 -11.68 -5.96
CA LYS A 199 13.36 -11.37 -7.40
C LYS A 199 13.72 -9.91 -7.69
N ILE A 200 13.93 -9.09 -6.66
CA ILE A 200 14.36 -7.70 -6.83
C ILE A 200 15.76 -7.69 -7.46
N LEU A 201 15.90 -6.95 -8.55
CA LEU A 201 17.18 -6.68 -9.19
C LEU A 201 17.93 -5.61 -8.38
N ILE A 202 19.11 -5.94 -7.86
CA ILE A 202 19.95 -4.98 -7.12
C ILE A 202 20.93 -4.24 -8.04
N GLY A 203 21.34 -4.88 -9.14
CA GLY A 203 22.41 -4.36 -10.00
C GLY A 203 22.94 -5.38 -10.99
N TYR A 204 24.15 -5.11 -11.49
CA TYR A 204 24.83 -5.92 -12.50
C TYR A 204 26.29 -6.15 -12.13
N ASN A 205 26.82 -7.31 -12.48
CA ASN A 205 28.24 -7.63 -12.32
C ASN A 205 29.10 -7.13 -13.51
N LYS A 206 30.40 -7.44 -13.49
CA LYS A 206 31.36 -7.06 -14.56
C LYS A 206 31.07 -7.66 -15.94
N ASP A 207 30.32 -8.76 -16.00
CA ASP A 207 29.89 -9.41 -17.24
C ASP A 207 28.49 -8.92 -17.67
N GLU A 208 27.97 -7.85 -17.08
CA GLU A 208 26.60 -7.33 -17.26
C GLU A 208 25.49 -8.34 -16.88
N LYS A 209 25.80 -9.35 -16.06
CA LYS A 209 24.79 -10.29 -15.56
C LYS A 209 24.00 -9.65 -14.42
N PRO A 210 22.66 -9.79 -14.41
CA PRO A 210 21.83 -9.27 -13.35
C PRO A 210 22.13 -9.98 -12.02
N ILE A 211 22.13 -9.22 -10.94
CA ILE A 211 22.28 -9.71 -9.58
C ILE A 211 20.99 -9.39 -8.84
N PHE A 212 20.42 -10.39 -8.18
CA PHE A 212 19.16 -10.28 -7.46
C PHE A 212 19.37 -10.38 -5.95
N VAL A 213 18.33 -10.04 -5.18
CA VAL A 213 18.32 -10.26 -3.72
C VAL A 213 18.52 -11.74 -3.38
N SER A 214 18.06 -12.68 -4.21
CA SER A 214 18.32 -14.11 -3.99
C SER A 214 19.81 -14.47 -3.99
N ASP A 215 20.62 -13.72 -4.72
CA ASP A 215 22.07 -13.95 -4.82
C ASP A 215 22.81 -13.33 -3.62
N LEU A 216 22.38 -12.14 -3.20
CA LEU A 216 22.94 -11.40 -2.05
C LEU A 216 22.49 -11.98 -0.69
N GLY A 217 21.27 -12.50 -0.63
CA GLY A 217 20.58 -12.83 0.62
C GLY A 217 19.90 -11.63 1.29
N GLY A 218 19.29 -11.87 2.46
CA GLY A 218 18.61 -10.85 3.26
C GLY A 218 17.09 -10.75 3.08
N ALA A 219 16.50 -11.51 2.16
CA ALA A 219 15.05 -11.55 1.95
C ALA A 219 14.25 -11.92 3.22
N ASP A 220 14.76 -12.85 4.03
CA ASP A 220 14.13 -13.22 5.30
C ASP A 220 14.06 -12.05 6.28
N ALA A 221 15.15 -11.30 6.43
CA ALA A 221 15.22 -10.15 7.32
C ALA A 221 14.28 -9.03 6.86
N MET A 222 14.26 -8.74 5.55
CA MET A 222 13.32 -7.77 4.97
C MET A 222 11.86 -8.18 5.16
N THR A 223 11.54 -9.45 4.91
CA THR A 223 10.19 -10.00 5.11
C THR A 223 9.76 -9.88 6.58
N LEU A 224 10.67 -10.13 7.52
CA LEU A 224 10.40 -10.01 8.95
C LEU A 224 10.10 -8.57 9.37
N LEU A 225 10.83 -7.58 8.82
CA LEU A 225 10.54 -6.16 9.05
C LEU A 225 9.14 -5.76 8.56
N LEU A 226 8.67 -6.40 7.48
CA LEU A 226 7.37 -6.13 6.86
C LEU A 226 6.22 -6.98 7.44
N LYS A 227 6.51 -7.92 8.36
CA LYS A 227 5.54 -8.91 8.87
C LYS A 227 4.23 -8.26 9.34
N ASN A 228 4.33 -7.21 10.15
CA ASN A 228 3.15 -6.51 10.67
C ASN A 228 2.58 -5.51 9.66
N ALA A 229 3.44 -4.89 8.85
CA ALA A 229 3.05 -3.96 7.79
C ALA A 229 2.29 -4.64 6.65
N MET A 230 2.27 -5.98 6.59
CA MET A 230 1.47 -6.74 5.63
C MET A 230 -0.02 -6.81 6.01
N ASN A 231 -0.37 -6.56 7.28
CA ASN A 231 -1.74 -6.62 7.76
C ASN A 231 -2.48 -5.29 7.45
N PRO A 232 -3.62 -5.32 6.73
CA PRO A 232 -4.43 -4.13 6.44
C PRO A 232 -4.89 -3.37 7.68
N ASN A 233 -4.99 -2.04 7.58
CA ASN A 233 -5.41 -1.19 8.68
C ASN A 233 -6.90 -0.83 8.57
N MET A 234 -7.71 -1.24 9.53
CA MET A 234 -9.12 -0.86 9.65
C MET A 234 -9.24 0.48 10.38
N VAL A 235 -10.00 1.38 9.75
CA VAL A 235 -10.48 2.66 10.27
C VAL A 235 -11.95 2.82 9.87
N GLN A 236 -12.52 4.02 10.02
CA GLN A 236 -13.90 4.29 9.63
C GLN A 236 -14.09 5.67 9.00
N THR A 237 -15.19 5.84 8.27
CA THR A 237 -15.68 7.18 7.87
C THR A 237 -16.34 7.88 9.06
N LEU A 238 -16.62 9.18 8.93
CA LEU A 238 -17.29 9.98 9.98
C LEU A 238 -18.63 9.38 10.44
N ASP A 239 -19.35 8.73 9.53
CA ASP A 239 -20.63 8.04 9.77
C ASP A 239 -20.47 6.53 9.99
N GLY A 240 -19.25 6.00 10.11
CA GLY A 240 -18.98 4.62 10.55
C GLY A 240 -19.07 3.55 9.45
N VAL A 241 -18.71 3.88 8.21
CA VAL A 241 -18.41 2.90 7.15
C VAL A 241 -17.01 2.34 7.42
N PRO A 242 -16.84 1.01 7.55
CA PRO A 242 -15.52 0.42 7.76
C PRO A 242 -14.63 0.59 6.52
N THR A 243 -13.39 0.97 6.77
CA THR A 243 -12.44 1.35 5.72
C THR A 243 -11.08 0.72 5.97
N LEU A 244 -10.56 0.01 4.98
CA LEU A 244 -9.20 -0.50 4.98
C LEU A 244 -8.27 0.49 4.28
N VAL A 245 -7.24 0.97 4.97
CA VAL A 245 -6.19 1.83 4.42
C VAL A 245 -4.89 1.04 4.42
N HIS A 246 -4.34 0.69 3.25
CA HIS A 246 -3.17 -0.18 3.21
C HIS A 246 -2.36 -0.06 1.92
N ALA A 247 -1.06 0.15 2.08
CA ALA A 247 -0.10 0.44 1.02
C ALA A 247 -0.45 1.72 0.23
N GLY A 248 0.52 2.25 -0.50
CA GLY A 248 0.36 3.48 -1.27
C GLY A 248 1.41 3.65 -2.37
N PRO A 249 1.58 2.68 -3.29
CA PRO A 249 2.52 2.82 -4.40
C PRO A 249 2.13 3.97 -5.32
N PHE A 250 3.15 4.53 -5.96
CA PHE A 250 2.97 5.49 -7.03
C PHE A 250 2.19 4.90 -8.21
N ALA A 251 1.46 5.75 -8.93
CA ALA A 251 0.63 5.35 -10.07
C ALA A 251 1.32 5.60 -11.43
N ASN A 252 2.52 6.17 -11.45
CA ASN A 252 3.34 6.36 -12.65
C ASN A 252 4.37 5.22 -12.81
N ILE A 253 5.28 5.05 -11.85
CA ILE A 253 6.32 4.00 -11.87
C ILE A 253 5.84 2.66 -11.31
N ALA A 254 4.67 2.63 -10.69
CA ALA A 254 4.01 1.43 -10.19
C ALA A 254 2.51 1.48 -10.52
N HIS A 255 1.72 0.60 -9.89
CA HIS A 255 0.32 0.35 -10.25
C HIS A 255 -0.70 1.25 -9.52
N GLY A 256 -0.29 2.06 -8.55
CA GLY A 256 -1.16 3.13 -8.03
C GLY A 256 -2.40 2.71 -7.23
N CYS A 257 -2.45 1.49 -6.69
CA CYS A 257 -3.61 0.96 -5.97
C CYS A 257 -3.25 0.62 -4.51
N ASN A 258 -4.25 0.50 -3.64
CA ASN A 258 -4.05 -0.12 -2.32
C ASN A 258 -3.72 -1.62 -2.48
N SER A 259 -3.30 -2.27 -1.40
CA SER A 259 -2.90 -3.67 -1.46
C SER A 259 -3.99 -4.64 -1.94
N ILE A 260 -3.57 -5.76 -2.54
CA ILE A 260 -4.43 -6.91 -2.86
C ILE A 260 -5.08 -7.46 -1.61
N VAL A 261 -4.33 -7.66 -0.53
CA VAL A 261 -4.87 -8.24 0.72
C VAL A 261 -5.97 -7.39 1.33
N ALA A 262 -5.86 -6.06 1.32
CA ALA A 262 -6.93 -5.18 1.79
C ALA A 262 -8.17 -5.26 0.89
N THR A 263 -7.98 -5.35 -0.43
CA THR A 263 -9.10 -5.45 -1.38
C THR A 263 -9.82 -6.80 -1.24
N LYS A 264 -9.09 -7.90 -1.12
CA LYS A 264 -9.65 -9.23 -0.83
C LYS A 264 -10.39 -9.24 0.49
N LEU A 265 -9.82 -8.63 1.52
CA LEU A 265 -10.43 -8.58 2.84
C LEU A 265 -11.74 -7.78 2.83
N ALA A 266 -11.76 -6.62 2.19
CA ALA A 266 -12.98 -5.84 1.99
C ALA A 266 -14.09 -6.66 1.29
N MET A 267 -13.74 -7.42 0.26
CA MET A 267 -14.71 -8.27 -0.47
C MET A 267 -15.23 -9.44 0.37
N LYS A 268 -14.45 -9.93 1.34
CA LYS A 268 -14.91 -10.99 2.26
C LYS A 268 -15.78 -10.46 3.39
N LEU A 269 -15.61 -9.19 3.78
CA LEU A 269 -16.32 -8.60 4.94
C LEU A 269 -17.57 -7.80 4.54
N GLY A 270 -17.68 -7.33 3.31
CA GLY A 270 -18.80 -6.50 2.86
C GLY A 270 -19.41 -6.94 1.54
N ASP A 271 -20.68 -6.57 1.35
CA ASP A 271 -21.45 -6.86 0.13
C ASP A 271 -20.98 -6.02 -1.06
N TYR A 272 -20.41 -4.84 -0.79
CA TYR A 272 -19.89 -3.91 -1.78
C TYR A 272 -18.53 -3.38 -1.34
N THR A 273 -17.49 -3.71 -2.09
CA THR A 273 -16.14 -3.18 -1.92
C THR A 273 -15.91 -2.02 -2.88
N ILE A 274 -15.63 -0.85 -2.35
CA ILE A 274 -15.29 0.35 -3.10
C ILE A 274 -13.78 0.55 -2.96
N THR A 275 -13.08 0.55 -4.09
CA THR A 275 -11.65 0.82 -4.16
C THR A 275 -11.37 1.86 -5.23
N GLU A 276 -10.16 2.39 -5.26
CA GLU A 276 -9.73 3.39 -6.23
C GLU A 276 -8.34 3.12 -6.78
N ALA A 277 -8.05 3.70 -7.93
CA ALA A 277 -6.71 3.72 -8.52
C ALA A 277 -6.23 5.16 -8.74
N GLY A 278 -4.93 5.42 -8.55
CA GLY A 278 -4.32 6.75 -8.68
C GLY A 278 -4.35 7.31 -10.11
N PHE A 279 -4.25 8.65 -10.26
CA PHE A 279 -4.42 9.36 -11.55
C PHE A 279 -5.78 9.12 -12.22
N GLY A 280 -5.88 9.32 -13.54
CA GLY A 280 -7.08 9.08 -14.33
C GLY A 280 -7.21 7.63 -14.78
N ALA A 281 -8.27 7.34 -15.54
CA ALA A 281 -8.54 5.99 -16.05
C ALA A 281 -7.48 5.48 -17.04
N ASP A 282 -6.80 6.38 -17.73
CA ASP A 282 -5.69 6.11 -18.65
C ASP A 282 -4.45 5.51 -17.97
N LEU A 283 -4.27 5.72 -16.67
CA LEU A 283 -3.15 5.17 -15.90
C LEU A 283 -3.62 4.27 -14.76
N GLY A 284 -4.47 4.78 -13.88
CA GLY A 284 -4.87 4.06 -12.67
C GLY A 284 -5.75 2.87 -12.97
N MET A 285 -6.81 3.08 -13.76
CA MET A 285 -7.76 2.01 -14.07
C MET A 285 -7.12 0.94 -14.95
N GLU A 286 -6.37 1.32 -15.99
CA GLU A 286 -5.59 0.38 -16.82
C GLU A 286 -4.71 -0.52 -15.94
N LYS A 287 -3.84 0.06 -15.10
CA LYS A 287 -2.97 -0.71 -14.20
C LYS A 287 -3.75 -1.51 -13.15
N PHE A 288 -4.90 -1.03 -12.69
CA PHE A 288 -5.75 -1.82 -11.80
C PHE A 288 -6.23 -3.09 -12.52
N LEU A 289 -6.77 -2.95 -13.73
CA LEU A 289 -7.35 -4.05 -14.50
C LEU A 289 -6.28 -5.02 -15.00
N ASP A 290 -5.13 -4.52 -15.44
CA ASP A 290 -4.11 -5.34 -16.10
C ASP A 290 -3.04 -5.87 -15.13
N LEU A 291 -2.78 -5.19 -14.01
CA LEU A 291 -1.74 -5.62 -13.04
C LEU A 291 -2.30 -6.12 -11.71
N LYS A 292 -3.37 -5.52 -11.17
CA LYS A 292 -3.90 -5.88 -9.84
C LYS A 292 -5.02 -6.91 -9.91
N MET A 293 -6.01 -6.71 -10.78
CA MET A 293 -7.19 -7.57 -10.92
C MET A 293 -6.84 -9.04 -11.18
N PRO A 294 -5.79 -9.42 -11.95
CA PRO A 294 -5.39 -10.82 -12.12
C PRO A 294 -5.10 -11.56 -10.81
N HIS A 295 -4.80 -10.81 -9.74
CA HIS A 295 -4.52 -11.38 -8.43
C HIS A 295 -5.71 -11.32 -7.45
N LEU A 296 -6.86 -10.74 -7.83
CA LEU A 296 -8.03 -10.57 -6.94
C LEU A 296 -9.04 -11.72 -7.00
N ASP A 297 -8.87 -12.68 -7.92
CA ASP A 297 -9.78 -13.81 -8.15
C ASP A 297 -11.24 -13.37 -8.43
N LYS A 298 -11.43 -12.13 -8.89
CA LYS A 298 -12.72 -11.52 -9.18
C LYS A 298 -12.57 -10.37 -10.18
N GLN A 299 -13.49 -10.26 -11.12
CA GLN A 299 -13.61 -9.10 -12.00
C GLN A 299 -14.30 -7.91 -11.31
N VAL A 300 -14.02 -6.70 -11.80
CA VAL A 300 -14.75 -5.49 -11.40
C VAL A 300 -16.21 -5.60 -11.86
N ASP A 301 -17.17 -5.45 -10.95
CA ASP A 301 -18.60 -5.48 -11.27
C ASP A 301 -19.08 -4.12 -11.79
N THR A 302 -18.48 -3.02 -11.34
CA THR A 302 -18.88 -1.66 -11.75
C THR A 302 -17.69 -0.70 -11.68
N VAL A 303 -17.60 0.21 -12.65
CA VAL A 303 -16.65 1.31 -12.66
C VAL A 303 -17.39 2.63 -12.47
N VAL A 304 -16.87 3.50 -11.61
CA VAL A 304 -17.34 4.87 -11.42
C VAL A 304 -16.25 5.81 -11.94
N LEU A 305 -16.57 6.63 -12.95
CA LEU A 305 -15.67 7.63 -13.52
C LEU A 305 -16.06 9.01 -12.97
N VAL A 306 -15.19 9.58 -12.14
CA VAL A 306 -15.34 10.94 -11.58
C VAL A 306 -14.86 11.98 -12.60
N ALA A 307 -15.61 13.08 -12.76
CA ALA A 307 -15.35 14.15 -13.71
C ALA A 307 -15.68 15.53 -13.11
#